data_AF-M0E6U3-F1
#
_entry.id   AF-M0E6U3-F1
#
_cell.length_a   1.000
_cell.length_b   1.000
_cell.length_c   1.000
_cell.angle_alpha   90.00
_cell.angle_beta   90.00
_cell.angle_gamma   90.00
#
_symmetry.space_group_name_H-M   'P 1'
#
loop_
_entity.id
_entity.type
_entity.pdbx_description
1 polymer ?
#
loop_
_entity_poly.entity_id
_entity_poly.type
_entity_poly.pdbx_seq_one_letter_code
_entity_poly.pdbx_strand_id
1 'polypeptide(L)' 'MLSKQFIQQIVRLDPSSATHHECRHCGYSVEKDVDECPQCGSQEIAAYNLE' A
#
# COMPACT_ATOMS: atom_id res chain seq x y z
N MET A 1 -31.00 2.95 -9.31
CA MET A 1 -30.06 2.25 -10.22
C MET A 1 -28.70 2.91 -10.06
N LEU A 2 -27.72 2.24 -9.46
CA LEU A 2 -26.35 2.75 -9.37
C LEU A 2 -25.78 2.73 -10.79
N SER A 3 -25.64 3.91 -11.40
CA SER A 3 -25.07 4.03 -12.74
C SER A 3 -23.61 3.57 -12.70
N LYS A 4 -23.13 2.89 -13.74
CA LYS A 4 -21.72 2.44 -13.85
C LYS A 4 -20.71 3.59 -13.66
N GLN A 5 -21.14 4.83 -13.90
CA GLN A 5 -20.35 6.05 -13.66
C GLN A 5 -20.05 6.32 -12.19
N PHE A 6 -20.90 5.88 -11.25
CA PHE A 6 -20.69 6.13 -9.81
C PHE A 6 -19.58 5.27 -9.20
N ILE A 7 -19.38 4.05 -9.69
CA ILE A 7 -18.37 3.11 -9.15
C ILE A 7 -16.95 3.63 -9.39
N GLN A 8 -16.73 4.35 -10.50
CA GLN A 8 -15.43 4.91 -10.87
C GLN A 8 -14.98 6.08 -9.99
N GLN A 9 -15.89 6.68 -9.20
CA GLN A 9 -15.57 7.81 -8.33
C GLN A 9 -15.08 7.38 -6.93
N ILE A 10 -15.38 6.14 -6.53
CA ILE A 10 -15.09 5.60 -5.19
C ILE A 10 -13.67 5.02 -5.14
N VAL A 11 -13.21 4.43 -6.24
CA VAL A 11 -11.87 3.87 -6.37
C VAL A 11 -10.98 4.90 -7.07
N ARG A 12 -10.69 6.01 -6.38
CA ARG A 12 -9.50 6.81 -6.71
C ARG A 12 -8.29 6.03 -6.21
N LEU A 13 -7.93 4.97 -6.91
CA LEU A 13 -6.59 4.43 -6.84
C LEU A 13 -5.74 5.41 -7.65
N ASP A 14 -5.13 6.39 -6.96
CA ASP A 14 -4.08 7.21 -7.55
C ASP A 14 -2.96 6.25 -8.00
N PRO A 15 -2.79 5.98 -9.30
CA PRO A 15 -1.75 5.09 -9.81
C PRO A 15 -0.43 5.85 -10.00
N SER A 16 -0.32 7.07 -9.46
CA SER A 16 0.86 7.91 -9.57
C SER A 16 1.96 7.36 -8.63
N SER A 17 2.73 6.40 -9.14
CA SER A 17 3.94 5.88 -8.49
C SER A 17 3.74 5.34 -7.07
N ALA A 18 2.72 4.51 -6.88
CA ALA A 18 2.48 3.89 -5.57
C ALA A 18 3.47 2.73 -5.35
N THR A 19 4.67 3.05 -4.87
CA THR A 19 5.55 2.02 -4.28
C THR A 19 4.86 1.50 -3.02
N HIS A 20 4.50 0.22 -3.01
CA HIS A 20 3.89 -0.43 -1.86
C HIS A 20 4.99 -0.99 -0.95
N HIS A 21 4.98 -0.60 0.33
CA HIS A 21 5.91 -1.12 1.32
C HIS A 21 5.20 -2.10 2.26
N GLU A 22 5.81 -3.25 2.54
CA GLU A 22 5.21 -4.32 3.34
C GLU A 22 6.26 -4.96 4.24
N CYS A 23 5.89 -5.24 5.50
CA CYS A 23 6.73 -6.04 6.38
C CYS A 23 6.68 -7.51 5.99
N ARG A 24 7.83 -8.10 5.63
CA ARG A 24 7.94 -9.52 5.27
C ARG A 24 7.71 -10.48 6.44
N HIS A 25 7.79 -9.97 7.67
CA HIS A 25 7.63 -10.79 8.86
C HIS A 25 6.15 -10.97 9.25
N CYS A 26 5.34 -9.90 9.19
CA CYS A 26 3.96 -9.93 9.67
C CYS A 26 2.90 -9.53 8.62
N GLY A 27 3.31 -9.11 7.42
CA GLY A 27 2.41 -8.69 6.34
C GLY A 27 1.75 -7.33 6.54
N TYR A 28 2.20 -6.54 7.52
CA TYR A 28 1.69 -5.18 7.70
C TYR A 28 2.11 -4.28 6.52
N SER A 29 1.18 -3.48 6.00
CA SER A 29 1.51 -2.44 5.02
C SER A 29 2.14 -1.25 5.72
N VAL A 30 3.36 -0.94 5.32
CA VAL A 30 4.24 0.00 6.00
C VAL A 30 4.27 1.32 5.22
N GLU A 31 4.43 2.45 5.91
CA GLU A 31 4.64 3.73 5.24
C GLU A 31 6.02 3.80 4.58
N LYS A 32 6.19 4.69 3.60
CA LYS A 32 7.53 4.93 3.03
C LYS A 32 8.48 5.47 4.11
N ASP A 33 9.77 5.22 3.94
CA ASP A 33 10.85 5.77 4.76
C ASP A 33 10.86 5.33 6.25
N VAL A 34 10.33 4.14 6.58
CA VAL A 34 10.54 3.53 7.90
C VAL A 34 11.43 2.29 7.81
N ASP A 35 12.42 2.25 8.71
CA ASP A 35 13.39 1.15 8.78
C ASP A 35 12.89 -0.03 9.62
N GLU A 36 11.86 0.17 10.47
CA GLU A 36 11.31 -0.85 11.36
C GLU A 36 9.77 -0.87 11.29
N CYS A 37 9.20 -2.08 11.24
CA CYS A 37 7.77 -2.28 11.23
C CYS A 37 7.15 -1.87 12.58
N PRO A 38 6.22 -0.89 12.61
CA PRO A 38 5.61 -0.42 13.86
C PRO A 38 4.71 -1.47 14.52
N GLN A 39 4.33 -2.53 13.81
CA GLN A 39 3.45 -3.58 14.33
C GLN A 39 4.20 -4.72 15.03
N CYS A 40 5.43 -5.05 14.59
CA CYS A 40 6.16 -6.21 15.11
C CYS A 40 7.64 -5.96 15.43
N GLY A 41 8.18 -4.77 15.11
CA GLY A 41 9.58 -4.45 15.35
C GLY A 41 10.57 -5.08 14.36
N SER A 42 10.10 -5.75 13.30
CA SER A 42 11.00 -6.31 12.28
C SER A 42 11.49 -5.23 11.30
N GLN A 43 12.76 -5.31 10.92
CA GLN A 43 13.38 -4.44 9.91
C GLN A 43 13.29 -5.02 8.49
N GLU A 44 12.65 -6.18 8.33
CA GLU A 44 12.52 -6.85 7.04
C GLU A 44 11.36 -6.24 6.23
N ILE A 45 11.60 -5.08 5.61
CA ILE A 45 10.61 -4.35 4.79
C ILE A 45 10.88 -4.58 3.30
N ALA A 46 9.86 -5.03 2.56
CA ALA A 46 9.86 -5.14 1.12
C ALA A 46 9.23 -3.90 0.48
N ALA A 47 9.68 -3.52 -0.71
CA ALA A 47 9.12 -2.45 -1.52
C ALA A 47 8.79 -2.99 -2.92
N TYR A 48 7.57 -2.75 -3.39
CA TYR A 48 7.08 -3.18 -4.69
C TYR A 48 6.69 -1.96 -5.50
N ASN A 49 7.32 -1.78 -6.67
CA ASN A 49 6.88 -0.77 -7.62
C ASN A 49 5.72 -1.36 -8.44
N LEU A 50 4.54 -0.75 -8.32
CA LEU A 50 3.37 -1.13 -9.08
C LEU A 50 3.37 -0.32 -10.39
N GLU A 51 3.88 -0.94 -11.45
CA GLU A 51 3.90 -0.42 -12.83
C GLU A 51 2.63 -0.78 -13.62
#